data_AF-A0A954GTR1-F1
#
_entry.id   AF-A0A954GTR1-F1
#
_cell.length_a   1.000
_cell.length_b   1.000
_cell.length_c   1.000
_cell.angle_alpha   90.00
_cell.angle_beta   90.00
_cell.angle_gamma   90.00
#
_symmetry.space_group_name_H-M   'P 1'
#
loop_
_entity.id
_entity.type
_entity.pdbx_description
1 polymer ?
#
loop_
_entity_poly.entity_id
_entity_poly.type
_entity_poly.pdbx_seq_one_letter_code
_entity_poly.pdbx_strand_id
1 'polypeptide(L)' 'MMRPLTFTMTLGALVGVCVLSNHAFAEDAKVLAPASTRFANAEIDETPDFQKHMSPLLGKLGCNGRSCHGSFQGRGGF' A
#
# COMPACT_ATOMS: atom_id res chain seq x y z
N MET A 1 3.38 2.00 43.10
CA MET A 1 2.52 3.12 42.66
C MET A 1 3.36 4.04 41.78
N MET A 2 3.50 3.69 40.49
CA MET A 2 4.41 4.35 39.55
C MET A 2 3.69 5.46 38.79
N ARG A 3 4.41 6.55 38.52
CA ARG A 3 3.87 7.89 38.21
C ARG A 3 3.31 7.92 36.78
N PRO A 4 2.00 8.13 36.56
CA PRO A 4 1.38 8.08 35.22
C PRO A 4 1.90 9.15 34.24
N LEU A 5 2.57 10.18 34.76
CA LEU A 5 3.14 11.28 33.99
C LEU A 5 4.41 10.90 33.21
N THR A 6 5.20 9.92 33.69
CA THR A 6 6.42 9.49 32.99
C THR A 6 6.11 8.58 31.79
N PHE A 7 4.99 7.85 31.84
CA PHE A 7 4.58 6.94 30.76
C PHE A 7 3.96 7.67 29.56
N THR A 8 3.20 8.75 29.82
CA THR A 8 2.61 9.60 28.77
C THR A 8 3.68 10.38 27.99
N MET A 9 4.73 10.81 28.68
CA MET A 9 5.82 11.58 28.09
C MET A 9 6.75 10.74 27.19
N THR A 10 7.02 9.48 27.57
CA THR A 10 7.82 8.56 26.73
C THR A 10 7.07 8.10 25.49
N LEU A 11 5.75 7.83 25.61
CA LEU A 11 4.92 7.48 24.46
C LEU A 11 4.81 8.63 23.45
N GLY A 12 4.64 9.87 23.93
CA GLY A 12 4.62 11.06 23.09
C GLY A 12 5.93 11.30 22.34
N ALA A 13 7.08 11.11 23.02
CA ALA A 13 8.40 11.22 22.40
C ALA A 13 8.62 10.14 21.31
N LEU A 14 8.17 8.90 21.56
CA LEU A 14 8.33 7.79 20.62
C LEU A 14 7.48 7.98 19.36
N VAL A 15 6.24 8.47 19.51
CA VAL A 15 5.38 8.85 18.38
C VAL A 15 5.99 10.02 17.60
N GLY A 16 6.52 11.04 18.27
CA GLY A 16 7.17 12.18 17.62
C GLY A 16 8.39 11.80 16.77
N VAL A 17 9.23 10.89 17.26
CA VAL A 17 10.40 10.38 16.51
C VAL A 17 9.98 9.56 15.28
N CYS A 18 8.93 8.74 15.38
CA CYS A 18 8.42 7.98 14.25
C CYS A 18 7.83 8.88 13.14
N VAL A 19 7.12 9.96 13.52
CA VAL A 19 6.52 10.89 12.53
C VAL A 19 7.60 11.67 11.76
N LEU A 20 8.67 12.12 12.43
CA LEU A 20 9.77 12.84 11.77
C LEU A 20 10.55 11.96 10.79
N SER A 21 10.65 10.66 11.06
CA SER A 21 11.37 9.70 10.19
C SER A 21 10.65 9.46 8.86
N ASN A 22 9.33 9.64 8.80
CA ASN A 22 8.53 9.38 7.60
C ASN A 22 8.64 10.47 6.52
N HIS A 23 9.12 11.67 6.85
CA HIS A 23 9.30 12.74 5.86
C HIS A 23 10.56 12.56 4.99
N ALA A 24 11.52 11.72 5.40
CA ALA A 24 12.75 11.48 4.66
C ALA A 24 12.57 10.63 3.38
N PHE A 25 11.38 10.06 3.15
CA PHE A 25 11.09 9.18 2.00
C PHE A 25 10.14 9.78 0.97
N ALA A 26 9.76 11.05 1.10
CA ALA A 26 8.95 11.72 0.10
C ALA A 26 9.85 12.24 -1.04
N GLU A 27 10.28 11.35 -1.94
CA GLU A 27 10.74 11.79 -3.26
C GLU A 27 9.57 12.39 -4.06
N ASP A 28 9.88 13.37 -4.92
CA ASP A 28 8.95 13.97 -5.87
C ASP A 28 8.45 12.89 -6.85
N ALA A 29 7.36 12.23 -6.48
CA ALA A 29 6.82 11.11 -7.25
C ALA A 29 6.26 11.63 -8.57
N LYS A 30 7.05 11.52 -9.64
CA LYS A 30 6.61 11.84 -11.00
C LYS A 30 5.33 11.06 -11.32
N VAL A 31 4.26 11.79 -11.62
CA VAL A 31 2.99 11.18 -12.06
C VAL A 31 3.24 10.38 -13.34
N LEU A 32 3.00 9.07 -13.28
CA LEU A 32 3.19 8.16 -14.40
C LEU A 32 1.91 8.07 -15.24
N ALA A 33 2.07 7.78 -16.53
CA ALA A 33 0.93 7.47 -17.40
C ALA A 33 0.18 6.21 -16.89
N PRO A 34 -1.12 6.06 -17.22
CA PRO A 34 -1.90 4.90 -16.80
C PRO A 34 -1.27 3.57 -17.23
N ALA A 35 -1.44 2.54 -16.40
CA ALA A 35 -0.94 1.18 -16.66
C ALA A 35 -1.43 0.65 -18.02
N SER A 36 -2.69 0.91 -18.39
CA SER A 36 -3.25 0.52 -19.69
C SER A 36 -2.52 1.11 -20.89
N THR A 37 -1.87 2.26 -20.73
CA THR A 37 -1.08 2.91 -21.79
C THR A 37 0.35 2.40 -21.79
N ARG A 38 0.95 2.23 -20.61
CA ARG A 38 2.35 1.78 -20.48
C ARG A 38 2.55 0.33 -20.87
N PHE A 39 1.58 -0.53 -20.53
CA PHE A 39 1.59 -1.96 -20.80
C PHE A 39 0.80 -2.34 -22.08
N ALA A 40 0.57 -1.39 -22.99
CA ALA A 40 -0.21 -1.63 -24.21
C ALA A 40 0.54 -2.44 -25.28
N ASN A 41 1.88 -2.41 -25.27
CA ASN A 41 2.74 -3.17 -26.17
C ASN A 41 3.50 -4.26 -25.37
N ALA A 42 3.73 -5.41 -25.99
CA ALA A 42 4.55 -6.49 -25.42
C ALA A 42 6.05 -6.17 -25.43
N GLU A 43 6.51 -5.27 -26.30
CA GLU A 43 7.90 -4.83 -26.43
C GLU A 43 8.21 -3.68 -25.48
N ILE A 44 8.15 -3.96 -24.18
CA ILE A 44 8.51 -3.01 -23.12
C ILE A 44 9.46 -3.67 -22.12
N ASP A 45 10.34 -2.89 -21.52
CA ASP A 45 11.29 -3.37 -20.52
C ASP A 45 10.68 -3.40 -19.10
N GLU A 46 9.50 -2.79 -18.93
CA GLU A 46 8.80 -2.74 -17.66
C GLU A 46 7.93 -3.99 -17.43
N THR A 47 8.15 -4.67 -16.31
CA THR A 47 7.28 -5.78 -15.88
C THR A 47 6.15 -5.29 -14.97
N PRO A 48 4.88 -5.62 -15.26
CA PRO A 48 3.78 -5.25 -14.38
C PRO A 48 3.86 -6.00 -13.04
N ASP A 49 3.91 -5.24 -11.96
CA ASP A 49 3.80 -5.77 -10.60
C ASP A 49 2.38 -6.27 -10.28
N PHE A 50 2.29 -7.45 -9.67
CA PHE A 50 1.02 -8.09 -9.35
C PHE A 50 0.18 -7.31 -8.34
N GLN A 51 0.79 -6.82 -7.25
CA GLN A 51 0.07 -6.12 -6.18
C GLN A 51 -0.36 -4.72 -6.62
N LYS A 52 0.48 -4.03 -7.40
CA LYS A 52 0.22 -2.66 -7.85
C LYS A 52 -0.74 -2.59 -9.04
N HIS A 53 -0.68 -3.55 -9.96
CA HIS A 53 -1.42 -3.46 -11.23
C HIS A 53 -2.53 -4.51 -11.35
N MET A 54 -2.25 -5.77 -11.02
CA MET A 54 -3.17 -6.88 -11.33
C MET A 54 -4.22 -7.09 -10.24
N SER A 55 -3.81 -7.16 -8.97
CA SER A 55 -4.72 -7.36 -7.85
C SER A 55 -5.83 -6.30 -7.77
N PRO A 56 -5.55 -4.98 -7.95
CA PRO A 56 -6.59 -3.96 -7.95
C PRO A 56 -7.54 -4.07 -9.16
N LEU A 57 -7.02 -4.40 -10.34
CA LEU A 57 -7.83 -4.61 -11.55
C LEU A 57 -8.83 -5.74 -11.34
N LEU A 58 -8.35 -6.88 -10.83
CA LEU A 58 -9.17 -8.06 -10.54
C LEU A 58 -10.18 -7.80 -9.43
N GLY A 59 -9.85 -6.96 -8.44
CA GLY A 59 -10.81 -6.49 -7.44
C GLY A 59 -11.93 -5.65 -8.06
N LYS A 60 -11.59 -4.71 -8.95
CA LYS A 60 -12.56 -3.85 -9.64
C LYS A 60 -13.52 -4.64 -10.54
N LEU A 61 -13.03 -5.68 -11.19
CA LEU A 61 -13.85 -6.60 -12.00
C LEU A 61 -14.68 -7.58 -11.16
N GLY A 62 -14.52 -7.59 -9.83
CA GLY A 62 -15.23 -8.50 -8.92
C GLY A 62 -14.64 -9.91 -8.84
N CYS A 63 -13.55 -10.18 -9.55
CA CYS A 63 -12.88 -11.49 -9.54
C CYS A 63 -12.19 -11.73 -8.19
N ASN A 64 -11.45 -10.75 -7.67
CA ASN A 64 -10.78 -10.83 -6.37
C ASN A 64 -11.71 -10.39 -5.22
N GLY A 65 -12.88 -11.01 -5.13
CA GLY A 65 -13.92 -10.73 -4.14
C GLY A 65 -14.35 -11.96 -3.35
N ARG A 66 -15.04 -11.75 -2.22
CA ARG A 66 -15.51 -12.82 -1.30
C ARG A 66 -16.30 -13.93 -1.99
N SER A 67 -17.05 -13.60 -3.02
CA SER A 67 -18.07 -14.48 -3.58
C SER A 67 -17.56 -15.47 -4.63
N CYS A 68 -16.39 -15.21 -5.25
CA CYS A 68 -15.97 -15.95 -6.46
C CYS A 68 -14.50 -16.46 -6.43
N HIS A 69 -13.49 -15.58 -6.40
CA HIS A 69 -12.07 -15.97 -6.41
C HIS A 69 -11.17 -15.19 -5.44
N GLY A 70 -11.74 -14.62 -4.36
CA GLY A 70 -10.97 -13.97 -3.30
C GLY A 70 -10.69 -14.89 -2.11
N SER A 71 -9.88 -14.42 -1.16
CA SER A 71 -9.56 -15.12 0.08
C SER A 71 -10.81 -15.65 0.79
N PHE A 72 -10.65 -16.83 1.41
CA PHE A 72 -11.65 -17.48 2.25
C PHE A 72 -12.19 -16.59 3.38
N GLN A 73 -11.40 -15.61 3.86
CA GLN A 73 -11.86 -14.65 4.86
C GLN A 73 -12.76 -13.53 4.29
N GLY A 74 -12.97 -13.51 2.97
CA GLY A 74 -13.84 -12.55 2.29
C GLY A 74 -13.27 -11.14 2.20
N ARG A 75 -11.96 -10.97 2.37
CA ARG A 75 -11.27 -9.66 2.41
C ARG A 75 -10.56 -9.30 1.09
N GLY A 76 -10.72 -10.13 0.06
CA GLY A 76 -9.79 -10.13 -1.08
C GLY A 76 -8.42 -10.64 -0.65
N GLY A 77 -7.56 -10.92 -1.63
CA GLY A 77 -6.27 -11.59 -1.40
C GLY A 77 -6.36 -12.99 -1.96
N PHE A 78 -5.62 -13.23 -3.03
CA PHE A 78 -5.48 -14.54 -3.65
C PHE A 78 -4.88 -15.55 -2.67
#